data_AF-A0A1B3IVX1-F1
#
_entry.id   AF-A0A1B3IVX1-F1
#
_cell.length_a   1.000
_cell.length_b   1.000
_cell.length_c   1.000
_cell.angle_alpha   90.00
_cell.angle_beta   90.00
_cell.angle_gamma   90.00
#
_symmetry.space_group_name_H-M   'P 1'
#
loop_
_entity.id
_entity.type
_entity.pdbx_description
1 polymer ?
#
loop_
_entity_poly.entity_id
_entity_poly.type
_entity_poly.pdbx_seq_one_letter_code
_entity_poly.pdbx_strand_id
1 'polypeptide(L)'
;FRLTMDAYWKYQAEKEKKLYAIIDAFNQNNGHLQVTDARYINALKLFMTGVSPLEYMAHRGFAHVGRQFAGAGPHVACLMQSLDEIRHSQTQVHSMSNYYKFYNGFQNFRHQHDRVWYLSVPKSFFDDAVTAGPFEYMVSIGFAFEYVLTNLLFVPFVSGAAYNGDMAAMAFGFSAQSDEARHMTLGLEMIKFILEQDPDNLAIVQAWIDKWFWRGYR
;
A
#
# COMPACT_ATOMS: atom_id res chain seq x y z
N PHE A 1 -5.56 -10.33 13.40
CA PHE A 1 -6.77 -10.89 12.73
C PHE A 1 -6.69 -12.42 12.71
N ARG A 2 -7.82 -13.12 12.48
CA ARG A 2 -7.89 -14.60 12.45
C ARG A 2 -8.68 -15.06 11.22
N LEU A 3 -8.04 -15.03 10.05
CA LEU A 3 -8.62 -15.49 8.79
C LEU A 3 -7.90 -16.75 8.33
N THR A 4 -8.66 -17.84 8.16
CA THR A 4 -8.18 -19.04 7.48
C THR A 4 -8.13 -18.80 5.97
N MET A 5 -7.36 -19.59 5.23
CA MET A 5 -7.18 -19.39 3.79
C MET A 5 -8.48 -19.52 2.98
N ASP A 6 -9.38 -20.43 3.37
CA ASP A 6 -10.70 -20.57 2.76
C ASP A 6 -11.56 -19.30 2.93
N ALA A 7 -11.54 -18.71 4.13
CA ALA A 7 -12.22 -17.45 4.41
C ALA A 7 -11.59 -16.29 3.64
N TYR A 8 -10.26 -16.20 3.62
CA TYR A 8 -9.53 -15.19 2.85
C TYR A 8 -9.90 -15.25 1.37
N TRP A 9 -9.78 -16.41 0.73
CA TRP A 9 -10.14 -16.57 -0.68
C TRP A 9 -11.59 -16.22 -0.95
N LYS A 10 -12.52 -16.67 -0.09
CA LYS A 10 -13.95 -16.36 -0.25
C LYS A 10 -14.22 -14.86 -0.25
N TYR A 11 -13.68 -14.12 0.72
CA TYR A 11 -13.93 -12.68 0.82
C TYR A 11 -13.18 -11.89 -0.25
N GLN A 12 -11.92 -12.24 -0.53
CA GLN A 12 -11.12 -11.56 -1.54
C GLN A 12 -11.70 -11.76 -2.95
N ALA A 13 -12.15 -12.97 -3.30
CA ALA A 13 -12.74 -13.23 -4.61
C ALA A 13 -14.01 -12.40 -4.85
N GLU A 14 -14.88 -12.26 -3.85
CA GLU A 14 -16.10 -11.45 -3.96
C GLU A 14 -15.79 -9.95 -4.11
N LYS A 15 -14.73 -9.46 -3.44
CA LYS A 15 -14.23 -8.09 -3.61
C LYS A 15 -13.70 -7.86 -5.01
N GLU A 16 -12.85 -8.75 -5.51
CA GLU A 16 -12.26 -8.65 -6.85
C GLU A 16 -13.33 -8.71 -7.94
N LYS A 17 -14.32 -9.61 -7.83
CA LYS A 17 -15.42 -9.70 -8.80
C LYS A 17 -16.16 -8.37 -8.96
N LYS A 18 -16.43 -7.67 -7.85
CA LYS A 18 -17.09 -6.35 -7.86
C LYS A 18 -16.17 -5.26 -8.40
N LEU A 19 -14.91 -5.26 -7.98
CA LEU A 19 -13.92 -4.27 -8.42
C LEU A 19 -13.73 -4.32 -9.94
N TYR A 20 -13.48 -5.49 -10.51
CA TYR A 20 -13.28 -5.61 -11.95
C TYR A 20 -14.55 -5.33 -12.76
N ALA A 21 -15.74 -5.66 -12.24
CA ALA A 21 -17.00 -5.24 -12.89
C ALA A 21 -17.13 -3.72 -12.98
N ILE A 22 -16.70 -2.98 -11.94
CA ILE A 22 -16.67 -1.51 -11.95
C ILE A 22 -15.60 -0.98 -12.92
N ILE A 23 -14.40 -1.55 -12.91
CA ILE A 23 -13.32 -1.15 -13.84
C ILE A 23 -13.75 -1.37 -15.30
N ASP A 24 -14.38 -2.50 -15.61
CA ASP A 24 -14.88 -2.80 -16.95
C ASP A 24 -15.97 -1.82 -17.37
N ALA A 25 -16.93 -1.53 -16.49
CA ALA A 25 -17.95 -0.52 -16.74
C ALA A 25 -17.35 0.88 -16.92
N PHE A 26 -16.38 1.27 -16.10
CA PHE A 26 -15.65 2.53 -16.23
C PHE A 26 -14.96 2.63 -17.59
N ASN A 27 -14.30 1.56 -18.03
CA ASN A 27 -13.65 1.48 -19.33
C ASN A 27 -14.64 1.57 -20.49
N GLN A 28 -15.72 0.79 -20.43
CA GLN A 28 -16.75 0.73 -21.48
C GLN A 28 -17.43 2.08 -21.70
N ASN A 29 -17.60 2.88 -20.64
CA ASN A 29 -18.33 4.14 -20.68
C ASN A 29 -17.42 5.37 -20.82
N ASN A 30 -16.13 5.19 -21.14
CA ASN A 30 -15.14 6.29 -21.16
C ASN A 30 -15.16 7.12 -19.87
N GLY A 31 -15.19 6.46 -18.71
CA GLY A 31 -15.35 7.11 -17.40
C GLY A 31 -14.27 8.14 -17.09
N HIS A 32 -13.10 8.06 -17.73
CA HIS A 32 -12.04 9.07 -17.62
C HIS A 32 -12.47 10.47 -18.09
N LEU A 33 -13.54 10.59 -18.90
CA LEU A 33 -14.12 11.87 -19.32
C LEU A 33 -15.04 12.50 -18.26
N GLN A 34 -15.37 11.76 -17.19
CA GLN A 34 -16.25 12.22 -16.11
C GLN A 34 -15.49 12.86 -14.94
N VAL A 35 -14.15 12.89 -15.00
CA VAL A 35 -13.37 13.61 -13.99
C VAL A 35 -13.58 15.11 -14.12
N THR A 36 -13.47 15.84 -13.00
CA THR A 36 -13.76 17.28 -12.93
C THR A 36 -12.93 18.14 -13.88
N ASP A 37 -11.63 17.85 -13.99
CA ASP A 37 -10.67 18.56 -14.83
C ASP A 37 -9.45 17.67 -15.12
N ALA A 38 -8.87 17.75 -16.32
CA ALA A 38 -7.69 16.95 -16.69
C ALA A 38 -6.46 17.20 -15.79
N ARG A 39 -6.41 18.31 -15.04
CA ARG A 39 -5.39 18.58 -14.02
C ARG A 39 -5.38 17.52 -12.91
N TYR A 40 -6.54 16.95 -12.56
CA TYR A 40 -6.66 15.87 -11.57
C TYR A 40 -5.76 14.68 -11.91
N ILE A 41 -5.61 14.38 -13.20
CA ILE A 41 -4.85 13.22 -13.71
C ILE A 41 -3.37 13.30 -13.32
N ASN A 42 -2.84 14.50 -13.01
CA ASN A 42 -1.48 14.61 -12.48
C ASN A 42 -1.31 13.94 -11.11
N ALA A 43 -2.35 13.90 -10.27
CA ALA A 43 -2.32 13.14 -9.02
C ALA A 43 -2.20 11.64 -9.28
N LEU A 44 -2.92 11.11 -10.27
CA LEU A 44 -2.84 9.70 -10.67
C LEU A 44 -1.46 9.35 -11.24
N LYS A 45 -0.80 10.26 -11.98
CA LYS A 45 0.58 10.05 -12.46
C LYS A 45 1.54 9.92 -11.27
N LEU A 46 1.42 10.81 -10.28
CA LEU A 46 2.25 10.74 -9.07
C LEU A 46 1.98 9.45 -8.30
N PHE A 47 0.72 9.03 -8.18
CA PHE A 47 0.37 7.80 -7.48
C PHE A 47 0.93 6.56 -8.21
N MET A 48 0.71 6.43 -9.52
CA MET A 48 1.22 5.32 -10.31
C MET A 48 2.75 5.21 -10.29
N THR A 49 3.45 6.35 -10.33
CA THR A 49 4.91 6.37 -10.42
C THR A 49 5.59 6.39 -9.05
N GLY A 50 4.94 6.94 -8.03
CA GLY A 50 5.47 7.12 -6.68
C GLY A 50 5.02 6.07 -5.69
N VAL A 51 3.71 5.77 -5.63
CA VAL A 51 3.07 4.95 -4.60
C VAL A 51 2.87 3.51 -5.03
N SER A 52 2.31 3.26 -6.22
CA SER A 52 2.07 1.87 -6.69
C SER A 52 3.30 0.95 -6.72
N PRO A 53 4.52 1.44 -6.96
CA PRO A 53 5.73 0.64 -6.79
C PRO A 53 6.05 0.28 -5.34
N LEU A 54 5.62 1.09 -4.37
CA LEU A 54 5.81 0.83 -2.96
C LEU A 54 4.98 -0.37 -2.52
N GLU A 55 3.76 -0.55 -3.04
CA GLU A 55 2.96 -1.76 -2.78
C GLU A 55 3.70 -3.02 -3.24
N TYR A 56 4.35 -2.96 -4.40
CA TYR A 56 5.15 -4.10 -4.88
C TYR A 56 6.38 -4.35 -3.99
N MET A 57 7.00 -3.29 -3.47
CA MET A 57 8.12 -3.42 -2.52
C MET A 57 7.65 -3.92 -1.14
N ALA A 58 6.48 -3.48 -0.67
CA ALA A 58 5.84 -3.96 0.55
C ALA A 58 5.51 -5.45 0.43
N HIS A 59 4.93 -5.87 -0.69
CA HIS A 59 4.73 -7.29 -1.01
C HIS A 59 6.02 -8.10 -0.80
N ARG A 60 7.13 -7.65 -1.39
CA ARG A 60 8.43 -8.33 -1.26
C ARG A 60 8.99 -8.30 0.15
N GLY A 61 8.88 -7.16 0.84
CA GLY A 61 9.33 -6.98 2.22
C GLY A 61 8.56 -7.90 3.17
N PHE A 62 7.23 -7.90 3.11
CA PHE A 62 6.37 -8.78 3.90
C PHE A 62 6.56 -10.27 3.58
N ALA A 63 6.79 -10.64 2.33
CA ALA A 63 7.17 -12.01 1.96
C ALA A 63 8.50 -12.41 2.62
N HIS A 64 9.48 -11.50 2.62
CA HIS A 64 10.78 -11.73 3.24
C HIS A 64 10.65 -11.89 4.76
N VAL A 65 10.07 -10.92 5.47
CA VAL A 65 9.97 -10.97 6.93
C VAL A 65 9.04 -12.09 7.41
N GLY A 66 7.99 -12.41 6.64
CA GLY A 66 7.14 -13.56 6.90
C GLY A 66 7.91 -14.88 6.91
N ARG A 67 8.95 -15.01 6.09
CA ARG A 67 9.87 -16.16 6.13
C ARG A 67 10.87 -16.10 7.30
N GLN A 68 11.27 -14.91 7.75
CA GLN A 68 12.32 -14.76 8.77
C GLN A 68 11.82 -14.87 10.22
N PHE A 69 10.58 -14.49 10.50
CA PHE A 69 10.03 -14.60 11.86
C PHE A 69 9.84 -16.07 12.27
N ALA A 70 10.42 -16.46 13.40
CA ALA A 70 10.30 -17.82 13.93
C ALA A 70 8.89 -18.14 14.46
N GLY A 71 8.16 -17.11 14.93
CA GLY A 71 6.79 -17.27 15.41
C GLY A 71 5.81 -17.50 14.25
N ALA A 72 5.05 -18.60 14.29
CA ALA A 72 4.07 -18.93 13.26
C ALA A 72 2.96 -17.87 13.11
N GLY A 73 2.61 -17.15 14.19
CA GLY A 73 1.64 -16.05 14.15
C GLY A 73 2.11 -14.88 13.28
N PRO A 74 3.22 -14.20 13.62
CA PRO A 74 3.81 -13.15 12.79
C PRO A 74 4.11 -13.60 11.36
N HIS A 75 4.58 -14.84 11.17
CA HIS A 75 4.80 -15.43 9.85
C HIS A 75 3.53 -15.36 8.99
N VAL A 76 2.44 -15.99 9.44
CA VAL A 76 1.19 -16.05 8.67
C VAL A 76 0.61 -14.65 8.46
N ALA A 77 0.67 -13.78 9.46
CA ALA A 77 0.18 -12.41 9.35
C ALA A 77 0.94 -11.61 8.28
N CYS A 78 2.27 -11.72 8.25
CA CYS A 78 3.10 -11.07 7.23
C CYS A 78 2.85 -11.65 5.83
N LEU A 79 2.71 -12.97 5.68
CA LEU A 79 2.40 -13.56 4.37
C LEU A 79 1.02 -13.15 3.85
N MET A 80 0.03 -13.01 4.74
CA MET A 80 -1.29 -12.50 4.37
C MET A 80 -1.22 -11.03 3.93
N GLN A 81 -0.46 -10.19 4.64
CA GLN A 81 -0.22 -8.81 4.20
C GLN A 81 0.51 -8.78 2.86
N SER A 82 1.55 -9.60 2.66
CA SER A 82 2.24 -9.71 1.38
C SER A 82 1.31 -10.03 0.20
N LEU A 83 0.30 -10.90 0.40
CA LEU A 83 -0.71 -11.20 -0.61
C LEU A 83 -1.67 -10.02 -0.87
N ASP A 84 -2.00 -9.25 0.16
CA ASP A 84 -2.77 -8.02 0.00
C ASP A 84 -1.97 -6.96 -0.76
N GLU A 85 -0.68 -6.78 -0.47
CA GLU A 85 0.13 -5.75 -1.15
C GLU A 85 0.35 -6.03 -2.64
N ILE A 86 0.51 -7.31 -3.03
CA ILE A 86 0.58 -7.65 -4.47
C ILE A 86 -0.78 -7.42 -5.15
N ARG A 87 -1.89 -7.67 -4.43
CA ARG A 87 -3.22 -7.34 -4.90
C ARG A 87 -3.37 -5.83 -5.09
N HIS A 88 -2.91 -5.00 -4.15
CA HIS A 88 -2.92 -3.54 -4.30
C HIS A 88 -2.12 -3.09 -5.50
N SER A 89 -0.88 -3.56 -5.64
CA SER A 89 -0.02 -3.22 -6.78
C SER A 89 -0.71 -3.54 -8.13
N GLN A 90 -1.27 -4.74 -8.26
CA GLN A 90 -1.92 -5.17 -9.50
C GLN A 90 -3.23 -4.41 -9.76
N THR A 91 -4.09 -4.26 -8.75
CA THR A 91 -5.37 -3.57 -8.91
C THR A 91 -5.21 -2.09 -9.16
N GLN A 92 -4.19 -1.43 -8.60
CA GLN A 92 -3.84 -0.05 -8.94
C GLN A 92 -3.41 0.08 -10.41
N VAL A 93 -2.57 -0.83 -10.90
CA VAL A 93 -2.20 -0.90 -12.33
C VAL A 93 -3.43 -1.04 -13.22
N HIS A 94 -4.35 -1.94 -12.87
CA HIS A 94 -5.56 -2.17 -13.67
C HIS A 94 -6.54 -1.00 -13.61
N SER A 95 -6.78 -0.42 -12.44
CA SER A 95 -7.67 0.74 -12.26
C SER A 95 -7.19 1.97 -13.02
N MET A 96 -5.87 2.17 -13.14
CA MET A 96 -5.29 3.28 -13.89
C MET A 96 -4.94 2.95 -15.35
N SER A 97 -5.16 1.71 -15.80
CA SER A 97 -4.86 1.26 -17.17
C SER A 97 -5.64 2.02 -18.23
N ASN A 98 -6.82 2.54 -17.90
CA ASN A 98 -7.60 3.40 -18.78
C ASN A 98 -6.90 4.74 -19.02
N TYR A 99 -6.52 5.43 -17.94
CA TYR A 99 -5.84 6.72 -18.02
C TYR A 99 -4.51 6.62 -18.78
N TYR A 100 -3.78 5.51 -18.63
CA TYR A 100 -2.58 5.24 -19.43
C TYR A 100 -2.82 5.31 -20.95
N LYS A 101 -4.00 4.89 -21.43
CA LYS A 101 -4.31 4.87 -22.88
C LYS A 101 -4.55 6.26 -23.45
N PHE A 102 -5.07 7.18 -22.63
CA PHE A 102 -5.55 8.49 -23.09
C PHE A 102 -4.68 9.67 -22.65
N TYR A 103 -3.79 9.47 -21.67
CA TYR A 103 -3.01 10.55 -21.08
C TYR A 103 -1.51 10.20 -20.94
N ASN A 104 -0.69 11.24 -20.99
CA ASN A 104 0.77 11.11 -20.86
C ASN A 104 1.21 10.95 -19.39
N GLY A 105 2.41 10.42 -19.19
CA GLY A 105 3.09 10.36 -17.88
C GLY A 105 2.93 9.04 -17.14
N PHE A 106 2.03 8.16 -17.58
CA PHE A 106 1.87 6.80 -17.05
C PHE A 106 2.84 5.78 -17.69
N GLN A 107 3.42 6.12 -18.84
CA GLN A 107 4.28 5.22 -19.60
C GLN A 107 5.54 4.86 -18.83
N ASN A 108 5.93 3.58 -18.84
CA ASN A 108 7.15 3.11 -18.18
C ASN A 108 7.24 3.50 -16.69
N PHE A 109 6.12 3.55 -15.97
CA PHE A 109 6.08 4.00 -14.56
C PHE A 109 7.13 3.30 -13.68
N ARG A 110 7.37 2.01 -13.94
CA ARG A 110 8.38 1.22 -13.22
C ARG A 110 9.81 1.70 -13.49
N HIS A 111 10.14 1.94 -14.75
CA HIS A 111 11.43 2.51 -15.14
C HIS A 111 11.63 3.93 -14.57
N GLN A 112 10.56 4.74 -14.57
CA GLN A 112 10.58 6.11 -14.04
C GLN A 112 10.90 6.15 -12.55
N HIS A 113 10.22 5.37 -11.72
CA HIS A 113 10.45 5.35 -10.27
C HIS A 113 11.89 5.01 -9.88
N ASP A 114 12.59 4.21 -10.68
CA ASP A 114 13.99 3.87 -10.43
C ASP A 114 14.99 4.99 -10.82
N ARG A 115 14.57 6.02 -11.56
CA ARG A 115 15.49 6.95 -12.25
C ARG A 115 15.13 8.43 -12.17
N VAL A 116 13.85 8.77 -12.07
CA VAL A 116 13.39 10.15 -12.02
C VAL A 116 13.68 10.72 -10.63
N TRP A 117 14.31 11.89 -10.60
CA TRP A 117 14.87 12.49 -9.39
C TRP A 117 13.89 12.58 -8.21
N TYR A 118 12.66 13.08 -8.41
CA TYR A 118 11.70 13.22 -7.30
C TYR A 118 11.15 11.87 -6.84
N LEU A 119 11.21 10.83 -7.69
CA LEU A 119 10.80 9.48 -7.33
C LEU A 119 11.89 8.74 -6.54
N SER A 120 13.10 9.30 -6.42
CA SER A 120 14.09 8.79 -5.48
C SER A 120 13.63 8.97 -4.03
N VAL A 121 12.72 9.90 -3.75
CA VAL A 121 12.14 10.11 -2.41
C VAL A 121 11.38 8.87 -1.93
N PRO A 122 10.27 8.45 -2.57
CA PRO A 122 9.55 7.23 -2.17
C PRO A 122 10.40 5.97 -2.34
N LYS A 123 11.23 5.90 -3.39
CA LYS A 123 12.13 4.76 -3.60
C LYS A 123 13.10 4.57 -2.43
N SER A 124 13.79 5.63 -2.03
CA SER A 124 14.79 5.54 -0.95
C SER A 124 14.17 5.29 0.42
N PHE A 125 12.91 5.69 0.63
CA PHE A 125 12.16 5.34 1.85
C PHE A 125 11.99 3.83 1.96
N PHE A 126 11.48 3.19 0.90
CA PHE A 126 11.29 1.74 0.91
C PHE A 126 12.60 0.97 0.80
N ASP A 127 13.59 1.44 0.04
CA ASP A 127 14.92 0.81 -0.03
C ASP A 127 15.57 0.76 1.37
N ASP A 128 15.45 1.82 2.19
CA ASP A 128 15.91 1.80 3.59
C ASP A 128 15.14 0.75 4.41
N ALA A 129 13.80 0.71 4.28
CA ALA A 129 12.98 -0.23 5.05
C ALA A 129 13.30 -1.70 4.70
N VAL A 130 13.37 -2.04 3.41
CA VAL A 130 13.57 -3.43 2.96
C VAL A 130 15.02 -3.92 3.12
N THR A 131 15.98 -3.02 3.33
CA THR A 131 17.38 -3.38 3.63
C THR A 131 17.66 -3.43 5.14
N ALA A 132 16.72 -2.98 5.97
CA ALA A 132 16.80 -3.10 7.42
C ALA A 132 16.53 -4.53 7.92
N GLY A 133 16.72 -4.74 9.23
CA GLY A 133 16.37 -6.00 9.89
C GLY A 133 14.85 -6.21 9.96
N PRO A 134 14.38 -7.46 10.18
CA PRO A 134 12.95 -7.79 10.13
C PRO A 134 12.10 -7.04 11.16
N PHE A 135 12.64 -6.75 12.35
CA PHE A 135 11.92 -5.97 13.37
C PHE A 135 11.84 -4.48 13.01
N GLU A 136 12.91 -3.89 12.47
CA GLU A 136 12.86 -2.51 11.97
C GLU A 136 11.90 -2.38 10.78
N TYR A 137 11.85 -3.37 9.89
CA TYR A 137 10.86 -3.42 8.81
C TYR A 137 9.42 -3.38 9.35
N MET A 138 9.14 -4.13 10.42
CA MET A 138 7.80 -4.12 11.04
C MET A 138 7.48 -2.80 11.75
N VAL A 139 8.45 -2.15 12.38
CA VAL A 139 8.23 -0.82 12.99
C VAL A 139 8.10 0.27 11.93
N SER A 140 8.85 0.17 10.83
CA SER A 140 8.83 1.15 9.72
C SER A 140 7.55 1.05 8.88
N ILE A 141 7.30 -0.10 8.27
CA ILE A 141 6.15 -0.28 7.37
C ILE A 141 4.92 -0.63 8.20
N GLY A 142 4.97 -1.71 8.99
CA GLY A 142 3.80 -2.17 9.75
C GLY A 142 3.25 -1.13 10.72
N PHE A 143 4.09 -0.50 11.54
CA PHE A 143 3.62 0.47 12.54
C PHE A 143 3.63 1.92 12.04
N ALA A 144 4.77 2.47 11.64
CA ALA A 144 4.84 3.90 11.31
C ALA A 144 4.04 4.22 10.04
N PHE A 145 4.20 3.45 8.96
CA PHE A 145 3.50 3.71 7.70
C PHE A 145 2.03 3.24 7.74
N GLU A 146 1.79 1.96 7.96
CA GLU A 146 0.46 1.33 7.84
C GLU A 146 -0.49 1.62 9.01
N TYR A 147 0.00 2.13 10.15
CA TYR A 147 -0.84 2.49 11.30
C TYR A 147 -0.84 3.98 11.60
N VAL A 148 0.32 4.59 11.85
CA VAL A 148 0.40 6.00 12.29
C VAL A 148 0.12 6.97 11.14
N LEU A 149 0.69 6.72 9.96
CA LEU A 149 0.67 7.66 8.84
C LEU A 149 -0.31 7.28 7.72
N THR A 150 -0.88 6.07 7.73
CA THR A 150 -1.67 5.51 6.61
C THR A 150 -2.79 6.44 6.13
N ASN A 151 -3.53 7.06 7.05
CA ASN A 151 -4.64 7.94 6.70
C ASN A 151 -4.19 9.22 5.99
N LEU A 152 -2.95 9.66 6.17
CA LEU A 152 -2.39 10.83 5.47
C LEU A 152 -2.07 10.52 4.00
N LEU A 153 -1.96 9.24 3.62
CA LEU A 153 -1.80 8.80 2.24
C LEU A 153 -3.14 8.36 1.65
N PHE A 154 -3.84 7.45 2.34
CA PHE A 154 -5.03 6.78 1.86
C PHE A 154 -6.21 7.74 1.68
N VAL A 155 -6.53 8.54 2.71
CA VAL A 155 -7.72 9.40 2.70
C VAL A 155 -7.61 10.48 1.61
N PRO A 156 -6.50 11.24 1.46
CA PRO A 156 -6.41 12.22 0.40
C PRO A 156 -6.54 11.63 -1.01
N PHE A 157 -6.01 10.43 -1.27
CA PHE A 157 -6.15 9.80 -2.58
C PHE A 157 -7.58 9.34 -2.86
N VAL A 158 -8.17 8.56 -1.94
CA VAL A 158 -9.50 7.97 -2.13
C VAL A 158 -10.61 9.02 -2.08
N SER A 159 -10.56 9.94 -1.12
CA SER A 159 -11.52 11.06 -1.07
C SER A 159 -11.29 12.02 -2.23
N GLY A 160 -10.03 12.33 -2.59
CA GLY A 160 -9.72 13.13 -3.76
C GLY A 160 -10.32 12.56 -5.04
N ALA A 161 -10.26 11.24 -5.24
CA ALA A 161 -10.94 10.56 -6.34
C ALA A 161 -12.47 10.76 -6.30
N ALA A 162 -13.10 10.56 -5.15
CA ALA A 162 -14.54 10.73 -4.99
C ALA A 162 -15.01 12.17 -5.31
N TYR A 163 -14.27 13.18 -4.83
CA TYR A 163 -14.59 14.59 -5.07
C TYR A 163 -14.22 15.08 -6.48
N ASN A 164 -13.46 14.30 -7.25
CA ASN A 164 -13.08 14.63 -8.63
C ASN A 164 -13.69 13.71 -9.69
N GLY A 165 -14.66 12.87 -9.34
CA GLY A 165 -15.39 12.04 -10.30
C GLY A 165 -14.64 10.78 -10.78
N ASP A 166 -13.54 10.40 -10.13
CA ASP A 166 -12.79 9.19 -10.49
C ASP A 166 -13.36 7.95 -9.82
N MET A 167 -14.27 7.28 -10.54
CA MET A 167 -14.91 6.06 -10.06
C MET A 167 -13.93 4.87 -9.93
N ALA A 168 -12.90 4.78 -10.77
CA ALA A 168 -11.97 3.65 -10.73
C ALA A 168 -11.07 3.70 -9.49
N ALA A 169 -10.46 4.86 -9.21
CA ALA A 169 -9.64 5.03 -8.01
C ALA A 169 -10.49 4.94 -6.72
N MET A 170 -11.70 5.49 -6.73
CA MET A 170 -12.63 5.38 -5.61
C MET A 170 -13.05 3.93 -5.33
N ALA A 171 -13.36 3.14 -6.36
CA ALA A 171 -13.71 1.73 -6.21
C ALA A 171 -12.54 0.89 -5.66
N PHE A 172 -11.31 1.15 -6.13
CA PHE A 172 -10.11 0.57 -5.53
C PHE A 172 -10.02 0.90 -4.03
N GLY A 173 -10.16 2.18 -3.66
CA GLY A 173 -10.11 2.62 -2.28
C GLY A 173 -11.11 1.90 -1.38
N PHE A 174 -12.38 1.84 -1.78
CA PHE A 174 -13.38 1.08 -1.01
C PHE A 174 -13.07 -0.41 -0.93
N SER A 175 -12.50 -0.98 -1.98
CA SER A 175 -12.08 -2.39 -1.98
C SER A 175 -10.89 -2.63 -1.03
N ALA A 176 -9.95 -1.70 -0.90
CA ALA A 176 -8.76 -1.86 -0.06
C ALA A 176 -9.05 -1.71 1.45
N GLN A 177 -10.07 -0.95 1.86
CA GLN A 177 -10.34 -0.61 3.27
C GLN A 177 -10.32 -1.77 4.26
N SER A 178 -10.88 -2.93 3.90
CA SER A 178 -10.90 -4.08 4.81
C SER A 178 -9.56 -4.82 4.90
N ASP A 179 -8.65 -4.58 3.95
CA ASP A 179 -7.25 -5.01 4.02
C ASP A 179 -6.46 -4.06 4.92
N GLU A 180 -6.60 -2.75 4.71
CA GLU A 180 -5.98 -1.72 5.57
C GLU A 180 -6.34 -1.90 7.05
N ALA A 181 -7.60 -2.24 7.36
CA ALA A 181 -7.99 -2.53 8.73
C ALA A 181 -7.18 -3.68 9.37
N ARG A 182 -6.80 -4.70 8.57
CA ARG A 182 -5.94 -5.80 9.02
C ARG A 182 -4.49 -5.36 9.15
N HIS A 183 -4.00 -4.54 8.21
CA HIS A 183 -2.63 -4.02 8.20
C HIS A 183 -2.37 -3.11 9.41
N MET A 184 -3.30 -2.17 9.67
CA MET A 184 -3.31 -1.34 10.88
C MET A 184 -3.27 -2.19 12.16
N THR A 185 -4.07 -3.25 12.23
CA THR A 185 -4.08 -4.16 13.38
C THR A 185 -2.73 -4.88 13.53
N LEU A 186 -2.12 -5.34 12.43
CA LEU A 186 -0.82 -5.99 12.48
C LEU A 186 0.26 -5.03 12.98
N GLY A 187 0.28 -3.80 12.48
CA GLY A 187 1.20 -2.75 12.93
C GLY A 187 1.15 -2.50 14.43
N LEU A 188 -0.05 -2.27 14.94
CA LEU A 188 -0.28 -1.99 16.36
C LEU A 188 0.11 -3.17 17.26
N GLU A 189 -0.26 -4.40 16.88
CA GLU A 189 0.00 -5.56 17.72
C GLU A 189 1.49 -5.98 17.68
N MET A 190 2.19 -5.74 16.57
CA MET A 190 3.63 -6.04 16.49
C MET A 190 4.47 -5.11 17.36
N ILE A 191 4.18 -3.81 17.39
CA ILE A 191 4.97 -2.91 18.24
C ILE A 191 4.74 -3.19 19.73
N LYS A 192 3.49 -3.47 20.14
CA LYS A 192 3.18 -3.89 21.52
C LYS A 192 3.92 -5.17 21.88
N PHE A 193 3.85 -6.18 20.99
CA PHE A 193 4.56 -7.43 21.18
C PHE A 193 6.06 -7.21 21.41
N ILE A 194 6.73 -6.44 20.54
CA ILE A 194 8.17 -6.17 20.66
C ILE A 194 8.49 -5.48 22.00
N LEU A 195 7.71 -4.46 22.38
CA LEU A 195 7.91 -3.72 23.63
C LEU A 195 7.68 -4.58 24.88
N GLU A 196 6.76 -5.54 24.83
CA GLU A 196 6.43 -6.42 25.95
C GLU A 196 7.39 -7.62 26.08
N GLN A 197 8.17 -7.96 25.05
CA GLN A 197 9.08 -9.11 25.10
C GLN A 197 10.30 -8.88 26.01
N ASP A 198 10.87 -7.68 25.99
CA ASP A 198 12.09 -7.36 26.73
C ASP A 198 12.18 -5.83 26.98
N PRO A 199 12.46 -5.37 28.21
CA PRO A 199 12.63 -3.94 28.51
C PRO A 199 13.73 -3.24 27.68
N ASP A 200 14.77 -3.96 27.27
CA ASP A 200 15.87 -3.40 26.46
C ASP A 200 15.40 -3.04 25.04
N ASN A 201 14.26 -3.58 24.58
CA ASN A 201 13.68 -3.23 23.30
C ASN A 201 13.17 -1.78 23.26
N LEU A 202 12.85 -1.17 24.42
CA LEU A 202 12.26 0.16 24.48
C LEU A 202 13.12 1.22 23.78
N ALA A 203 14.41 1.26 24.08
CA ALA A 203 15.32 2.25 23.50
C ALA A 203 15.50 2.04 21.98
N ILE A 204 15.52 0.78 21.53
CA ILE A 204 15.65 0.42 20.11
C ILE A 204 14.40 0.85 19.34
N VAL A 205 13.22 0.49 19.85
CA VAL A 205 11.94 0.83 19.22
C VAL A 205 11.72 2.34 19.20
N GLN A 206 12.07 3.06 20.26
CA GLN A 206 11.96 4.53 20.28
C GLN A 206 12.82 5.17 19.17
N ALA A 207 14.07 4.71 19.01
CA ALA A 207 14.94 5.22 17.95
C ALA A 207 14.36 4.94 16.54
N TRP A 208 13.72 3.78 16.34
CA TRP A 208 13.02 3.48 15.09
C TRP A 208 11.77 4.34 14.90
N ILE A 209 10.96 4.58 15.94
CA ILE A 209 9.81 5.50 15.84
C ILE A 209 10.27 6.88 15.39
N ASP A 210 11.31 7.43 16.02
CA ASP A 210 11.84 8.76 15.68
C ASP A 210 12.33 8.82 14.22
N LYS A 211 13.09 7.79 13.79
CA LYS A 211 13.57 7.66 12.41
C LYS A 211 12.41 7.61 11.42
N TRP A 212 11.47 6.69 11.63
CA TRP A 212 10.45 6.35 10.64
C TRP A 212 9.28 7.33 10.62
N PHE A 213 9.00 8.01 11.74
CA PHE A 213 8.16 9.20 11.74
C PHE A 213 8.75 10.28 10.82
N TRP A 214 10.04 10.62 11.00
CA TRP A 214 10.64 11.69 10.18
C TRP A 214 10.85 11.32 8.73
N ARG A 215 11.21 10.06 8.44
CA ARG A 215 11.28 9.58 7.06
C ARG A 215 9.91 9.56 6.39
N GLY A 216 8.85 9.20 7.12
CA GLY A 216 7.48 9.14 6.57
C GLY A 216 6.78 10.49 6.46
N TYR A 217 7.16 11.46 7.30
CA TYR A 217 6.65 12.83 7.20
C TYR A 217 7.22 13.61 5.99
N ARG A 218 8.43 13.26 5.53
CA ARG A 218 9.09 13.88 4.38
C ARG A 218 8.64 13.27 3.06
#